data_AF-A0A3S6CQ83-F1
#
_entry.id   AF-A0A3S6CQ83-F1
#
_cell.length_a   1.000
_cell.length_b   1.000
_cell.length_c   1.000
_cell.angle_alpha   90.00
_cell.angle_beta   90.00
_cell.angle_gamma   90.00
#
_symmetry.space_group_name_H-M   'P 1'
#
loop_
_entity.id
_entity.type
_entity.pdbx_description
1 polymer ?
#
loop_
_entity_poly.entity_id
_entity_poly.type
_entity_poly.pdbx_seq_one_letter_code
_entity_poly.pdbx_strand_id
1 'polypeptide(L)'
;GVGPGGEVLDTFPYFVSGVLHLISSAVLGFGGIYHALLGPETLEESFPFFGYVWKDRNKMTTILGIHLILLGIGAFLLVLKALYFGGIYDTWAPGGGDVRKITNLTLSPGVIFGYLLKSPFGGEGWIVSVDDLEDIIGGHVWLGFICVFGGIWHILTKPFAWARRAFVWSGEAYLSYSLGALSVFGFIACCFVWFNNTAYPSEFYGPTGPEASQAQAFTFLVRDQRLGANVGSAQGPTGLGKYLMRSPTGE
;
A
#
# COMPACT_ATOMS: atom_id res chain seq x y z
N GLY A 1 -12.36 -15.71 -4.36
CA GLY A 1 -13.18 -15.12 -5.43
C GLY A 1 -12.56 -15.36 -6.79
N VAL A 2 -11.23 -15.23 -6.90
CA VAL A 2 -10.50 -15.48 -8.16
C VAL A 2 -9.64 -16.74 -8.09
N GLY A 3 -9.23 -17.24 -9.26
CA GLY A 3 -8.28 -18.33 -9.44
C GLY A 3 -7.26 -18.03 -10.55
N PRO A 4 -6.79 -19.06 -11.29
CA PRO A 4 -5.77 -18.91 -12.32
C PRO A 4 -6.13 -17.86 -13.37
N GLY A 5 -5.14 -17.04 -13.77
CA GLY A 5 -5.28 -15.95 -14.73
C GLY A 5 -6.20 -14.80 -14.28
N GLY A 6 -6.57 -14.77 -12.99
CA GLY A 6 -7.51 -13.78 -12.45
C GLY A 6 -8.98 -14.09 -12.75
N GLU A 7 -9.29 -15.30 -13.21
CA GLU A 7 -10.68 -15.69 -13.49
C GLU A 7 -11.54 -15.64 -12.23
N VAL A 8 -12.74 -15.05 -12.35
CA VAL A 8 -13.71 -15.01 -11.25
C VAL A 8 -14.38 -16.37 -11.10
N LEU A 9 -14.04 -17.06 -10.01
CA LEU A 9 -14.60 -18.37 -9.64
C LEU A 9 -15.85 -18.27 -8.75
N ASP A 10 -15.89 -17.26 -7.88
CA ASP A 10 -16.96 -17.07 -6.91
C ASP A 10 -17.12 -15.59 -6.53
N THR A 11 -18.33 -15.05 -6.71
CA THR A 11 -18.68 -13.66 -6.39
C THR A 11 -19.21 -13.48 -4.97
N PHE A 12 -19.49 -14.57 -4.24
CA PHE A 12 -20.01 -14.51 -2.88
C PHE A 12 -19.08 -13.76 -1.91
N PRO A 13 -17.74 -13.90 -1.94
CA PRO A 13 -16.85 -13.11 -1.08
C PRO A 13 -16.96 -11.60 -1.30
N TYR A 14 -17.22 -11.16 -2.54
CA TYR A 14 -17.41 -9.73 -2.86
C TYR A 14 -18.73 -9.22 -2.25
N PHE A 15 -19.79 -10.00 -2.40
CA PHE A 15 -21.08 -9.72 -1.78
C PHE A 15 -20.99 -9.65 -0.25
N VAL A 16 -20.34 -10.64 0.38
CA VAL A 16 -20.12 -10.66 1.84
C VAL A 16 -19.39 -9.41 2.30
N SER A 17 -18.32 -9.01 1.60
CA SER A 17 -17.61 -7.76 1.92
C SER A 17 -18.56 -6.55 1.86
N GLY A 18 -19.31 -6.39 0.77
CA GLY A 18 -20.26 -5.29 0.61
C GLY A 18 -21.31 -5.23 1.71
N VAL A 19 -21.93 -6.37 2.04
CA VAL A 19 -22.96 -6.47 3.09
C VAL A 19 -22.39 -6.14 4.47
N LEU A 20 -21.24 -6.73 4.84
CA LEU A 20 -20.63 -6.49 6.14
C LEU A 20 -20.28 -5.01 6.34
N HIS A 21 -19.72 -4.36 5.32
CA HIS A 21 -19.40 -2.92 5.39
C HIS A 21 -20.67 -2.06 5.45
N LEU A 22 -21.69 -2.39 4.63
CA LEU A 22 -22.94 -1.64 4.64
C LEU A 22 -23.62 -1.70 6.02
N ILE A 23 -23.76 -2.89 6.60
CA ILE A 23 -24.36 -3.07 7.94
C ILE A 23 -23.51 -2.39 9.01
N SER A 24 -22.19 -2.52 8.96
CA SER A 24 -21.30 -1.86 9.92
C SER A 24 -21.42 -0.33 9.86
N SER A 25 -21.62 0.24 8.66
CA SER A 25 -21.76 1.70 8.51
C SER A 25 -23.01 2.24 9.21
N ALA A 26 -24.10 1.46 9.30
CA ALA A 26 -25.28 1.83 10.06
C ALA A 26 -24.99 1.93 11.57
N VAL A 27 -24.19 1.01 12.13
CA VAL A 27 -23.78 1.04 13.55
C VAL A 27 -22.90 2.25 13.84
N LEU A 28 -21.93 2.54 12.95
CA LEU A 28 -21.08 3.72 13.06
C LEU A 28 -21.88 5.02 12.95
N GLY A 29 -22.81 5.09 12.00
CA GLY A 29 -23.70 6.24 11.82
C GLY A 29 -24.60 6.47 13.03
N PHE A 30 -25.15 5.39 13.61
CA PHE A 30 -25.94 5.48 14.84
C PHE A 30 -25.13 6.06 16.00
N GLY A 31 -23.92 5.53 16.24
CA GLY A 31 -23.02 6.07 17.26
C GLY A 31 -22.65 7.53 17.01
N GLY A 32 -22.38 7.89 15.75
CA GLY A 32 -22.09 9.28 15.35
C GLY A 32 -23.26 10.23 15.63
N ILE A 33 -24.49 9.87 15.25
CA ILE A 33 -25.70 10.68 15.51
C ILE A 33 -25.93 10.84 17.02
N TYR A 34 -25.83 9.74 17.77
CA TYR A 34 -25.98 9.78 19.22
C TYR A 34 -24.96 10.74 19.85
N HIS A 35 -23.66 10.59 19.55
CA HIS A 35 -22.61 11.42 20.15
C HIS A 35 -22.63 12.87 19.66
N ALA A 36 -23.22 13.16 18.50
CA ALA A 36 -23.35 14.53 17.99
C ALA A 36 -24.58 15.28 18.53
N LEU A 37 -25.68 14.59 18.84
CA LEU A 37 -26.98 15.23 19.15
C LEU A 37 -27.52 14.96 20.55
N LEU A 38 -27.19 13.81 21.16
CA LEU A 38 -27.81 13.33 22.41
C LEU A 38 -26.80 13.10 23.54
N GLY A 39 -25.58 12.70 23.19
CA GLY A 39 -24.50 12.48 24.14
C GLY A 39 -24.04 13.77 24.83
N PRO A 40 -23.20 13.67 25.86
CA PRO A 40 -22.64 14.84 26.52
C PRO A 40 -21.75 15.64 25.56
N GLU A 41 -21.86 16.97 25.61
CA GLU A 41 -21.07 17.88 24.76
C GLU A 41 -19.57 17.84 25.09
N THR A 42 -19.23 17.57 26.35
CA THR A 42 -17.86 17.45 26.86
C THR A 42 -17.72 16.13 27.63
N LEU A 43 -16.51 15.58 27.69
CA LEU A 43 -16.24 14.27 28.27
C LEU A 43 -15.35 14.33 29.52
N GLU A 44 -14.75 15.49 29.80
CA GLU A 44 -13.72 15.70 30.81
C GLU A 44 -14.21 15.42 32.22
N GLU A 45 -15.46 15.80 32.53
CA GLU A 45 -16.04 15.64 33.87
C GLU A 45 -16.63 14.24 34.08
N SER A 46 -17.38 13.74 33.10
CA SER A 46 -18.12 12.48 33.23
C SER A 46 -17.27 11.25 32.92
N PHE A 47 -16.29 11.37 32.02
CA PHE A 47 -15.52 10.25 31.48
C PHE A 47 -14.03 10.62 31.31
N PRO A 48 -13.25 10.77 32.39
CA PRO A 48 -11.88 11.29 32.33
C PRO A 48 -10.92 10.44 31.48
N PHE A 49 -11.21 9.15 31.29
CA PHE A 49 -10.46 8.31 30.35
C PHE A 49 -10.66 8.74 28.88
N PHE A 50 -11.86 9.19 28.51
CA PHE A 50 -12.19 9.63 27.15
C PHE A 50 -12.04 11.14 26.94
N GLY A 51 -12.26 11.96 27.97
CA GLY A 51 -12.04 13.40 27.92
C GLY A 51 -10.57 13.79 27.70
N TYR A 52 -10.33 14.85 26.95
CA TYR A 52 -8.98 15.33 26.66
C TYR A 52 -8.96 16.82 26.33
N VAL A 53 -7.85 17.48 26.64
CA VAL A 53 -7.55 18.83 26.16
C VAL A 53 -6.37 18.76 25.20
N TRP A 54 -6.43 19.44 24.06
CA TRP A 54 -5.39 19.38 23.02
C TRP A 54 -3.98 19.74 23.50
N LYS A 55 -3.88 20.53 24.57
CA LYS A 55 -2.60 20.91 25.20
C LYS A 55 -2.04 19.84 26.14
N ASP A 56 -2.83 18.85 26.56
CA ASP A 56 -2.35 17.71 27.32
C ASP A 56 -1.56 16.77 26.40
N ARG A 57 -0.26 17.03 26.34
CA ARG A 57 0.68 16.29 25.50
C ARG A 57 0.74 14.80 25.83
N ASN A 58 0.51 14.42 27.10
CA ASN A 58 0.54 13.03 27.50
C ASN A 58 -0.72 12.29 27.03
N LYS A 59 -1.88 12.94 27.16
CA LYS A 59 -3.13 12.38 26.62
C LYS A 59 -3.07 12.24 25.10
N MET A 60 -2.48 13.22 24.40
CA MET A 60 -2.30 13.16 22.95
C MET A 60 -1.39 11.99 22.52
N THR A 61 -0.24 11.79 23.18
CA THR A 61 0.63 10.64 22.85
C THR A 61 -0.01 9.30 23.21
N THR A 62 -0.81 9.25 24.28
CA THR A 62 -1.57 8.05 24.64
C THR A 62 -2.57 7.66 23.55
N ILE A 63 -3.37 8.61 23.06
CA ILE A 63 -4.34 8.37 21.99
C ILE A 63 -3.64 7.96 20.69
N LEU A 64 -2.55 8.67 20.31
CA LEU A 64 -1.71 8.29 19.17
C LEU A 64 -1.20 6.86 19.32
N GLY A 65 -0.71 6.49 20.50
CA GLY A 65 -0.15 5.18 20.74
C GLY A 65 -1.18 4.05 20.64
N ILE A 66 -2.41 4.28 21.11
CA ILE A 66 -3.53 3.34 20.92
C ILE A 66 -3.81 3.16 19.41
N HIS A 67 -3.92 4.26 18.65
CA HIS A 67 -4.16 4.18 17.21
C HIS A 67 -3.02 3.48 16.46
N LEU A 68 -1.76 3.70 16.84
CA LEU A 68 -0.61 3.00 16.26
C LEU A 68 -0.68 1.49 16.51
N ILE A 69 -1.08 1.04 17.69
CA ILE A 69 -1.29 -0.39 17.96
C ILE A 69 -2.40 -0.96 17.06
N LEU A 70 -3.52 -0.24 16.92
CA LEU A 70 -4.62 -0.67 16.04
C LEU A 70 -4.20 -0.75 14.56
N LEU A 71 -3.40 0.22 14.08
CA LEU A 71 -2.82 0.19 12.74
C LEU A 71 -1.86 -1.00 12.56
N GLY A 72 -1.04 -1.29 13.58
CA GLY A 72 -0.15 -2.45 13.58
C GLY A 72 -0.90 -3.77 13.50
N ILE A 73 -2.02 -3.90 14.23
CA ILE A 73 -2.93 -5.05 14.10
C ILE A 73 -3.48 -5.13 12.68
N GLY A 74 -3.90 -4.01 12.09
CA GLY A 74 -4.33 -3.94 10.69
C GLY A 74 -3.30 -4.48 9.70
N ALA A 75 -2.02 -4.10 9.85
CA ALA A 75 -0.94 -4.64 9.03
C ALA A 75 -0.78 -6.16 9.20
N PHE A 76 -0.87 -6.67 10.44
CA PHE A 76 -0.82 -8.11 10.69
C PHE A 76 -2.03 -8.88 10.13
N LEU A 77 -3.22 -8.27 9.99
CA LEU A 77 -4.35 -8.94 9.36
C LEU A 77 -4.06 -9.30 7.89
N LEU A 78 -3.36 -8.43 7.15
CA LEU A 78 -2.90 -8.75 5.79
C LEU A 78 -1.88 -9.91 5.80
N VAL A 79 -0.92 -9.88 6.73
CA VAL A 79 0.06 -10.97 6.91
C VAL A 79 -0.67 -12.28 7.15
N LEU A 80 -1.61 -12.32 8.09
CA LEU A 80 -2.39 -13.53 8.38
C LEU A 80 -3.19 -14.02 7.17
N LYS A 81 -3.74 -13.10 6.36
CA LYS A 81 -4.43 -13.45 5.11
C LYS A 81 -3.50 -14.16 4.13
N ALA A 82 -2.30 -13.62 3.93
CA ALA A 82 -1.31 -14.13 2.99
C ALA A 82 -0.70 -15.48 3.43
N LEU A 83 -0.49 -15.69 4.73
CA LEU A 83 0.15 -16.90 5.26
C LEU A 83 -0.85 -18.04 5.48
N TYR A 84 -1.96 -17.74 6.14
CA TYR A 84 -2.82 -18.77 6.73
C TYR A 84 -4.17 -18.88 6.01
N PHE A 85 -4.80 -17.75 5.69
CA PHE A 85 -6.17 -17.73 5.16
C PHE A 85 -6.23 -17.73 3.63
N GLY A 86 -5.67 -18.77 3.03
CA GLY A 86 -5.80 -19.05 1.60
C GLY A 86 -4.89 -18.25 0.66
N GLY A 87 -4.05 -17.33 1.17
CA GLY A 87 -3.08 -16.64 0.35
C GLY A 87 -3.60 -15.38 -0.35
N ILE A 88 -2.82 -14.84 -1.28
CA ILE A 88 -3.15 -13.65 -2.08
C ILE A 88 -2.84 -13.92 -3.55
N TYR A 89 -3.39 -13.11 -4.45
CA TYR A 89 -3.15 -13.26 -5.88
C TYR A 89 -1.73 -12.83 -6.23
N ASP A 90 -0.99 -13.70 -6.90
CA ASP A 90 0.35 -13.43 -7.43
C ASP A 90 0.30 -13.44 -8.95
N THR A 91 0.50 -12.28 -9.58
CA THR A 91 0.61 -12.20 -11.05
C THR A 91 1.89 -12.88 -11.56
N TRP A 92 2.91 -13.02 -10.70
CA TRP A 92 4.21 -13.62 -11.02
C TRP A 92 4.29 -15.12 -10.74
N ALA A 93 3.16 -15.77 -10.41
CA ALA A 93 3.15 -17.20 -10.16
C ALA A 93 3.67 -17.98 -11.39
N PRO A 94 4.51 -19.02 -11.20
CA PRO A 94 5.03 -19.80 -12.31
C PRO A 94 3.92 -20.46 -13.14
N GLY A 95 3.87 -20.13 -14.43
CA GLY A 95 2.82 -20.63 -15.34
C GLY A 95 1.64 -19.67 -15.56
N GLY A 96 1.67 -18.49 -14.95
CA GLY A 96 0.62 -17.47 -15.03
C GLY A 96 0.05 -17.16 -13.65
N GLY A 97 -0.57 -15.98 -13.51
CA GLY A 97 -1.01 -15.50 -12.21
C GLY A 97 -2.02 -16.41 -11.52
N ASP A 98 -1.89 -16.59 -10.21
CA ASP A 98 -2.81 -17.42 -9.41
C ASP A 98 -2.77 -17.03 -7.93
N VAL A 99 -3.75 -17.48 -7.16
CA VAL A 99 -3.78 -17.31 -5.70
C VAL A 99 -2.84 -18.30 -5.05
N ARG A 100 -1.87 -17.80 -4.28
CA ARG A 100 -0.97 -18.65 -3.50
C ARG A 100 -0.75 -18.15 -2.08
N LYS A 101 -0.44 -19.09 -1.19
CA LYS A 101 0.06 -18.76 0.16
C LYS A 101 1.50 -18.32 0.09
N ILE A 102 1.85 -17.33 0.92
CA ILE A 102 3.23 -16.87 1.07
C ILE A 102 3.85 -17.63 2.23
N THR A 103 4.91 -18.40 1.95
CA THR A 103 5.54 -19.30 2.94
C THR A 103 6.92 -18.84 3.38
N ASN A 104 7.64 -18.09 2.55
CA ASN A 104 9.00 -17.64 2.82
C ASN A 104 9.06 -16.11 2.78
N LEU A 105 8.80 -15.46 3.92
CA LEU A 105 8.79 -14.00 3.98
C LEU A 105 10.19 -13.41 3.92
N THR A 106 10.33 -12.29 3.23
CA THR A 106 11.54 -11.47 3.31
C THR A 106 11.53 -10.68 4.61
N LEU A 107 12.27 -11.18 5.60
CA LEU A 107 12.47 -10.50 6.88
C LEU A 107 13.84 -9.81 6.96
N SER A 108 14.65 -9.91 5.92
CA SER A 108 15.96 -9.23 5.86
C SER A 108 15.77 -7.71 5.90
N PRO A 109 16.27 -7.01 6.94
CA PRO A 109 16.12 -5.56 7.03
C PRO A 109 16.84 -4.83 5.90
N GLY A 110 17.95 -5.39 5.39
CA GLY A 110 18.68 -4.80 4.27
C GLY A 110 17.86 -4.73 2.99
N VAL A 111 16.98 -5.70 2.75
CA VAL A 111 16.07 -5.70 1.61
C VAL A 111 14.91 -4.74 1.86
N ILE A 112 14.19 -4.94 2.97
CA ILE A 112 12.98 -4.16 3.29
C ILE A 112 13.26 -2.66 3.41
N PHE A 113 14.28 -2.27 4.18
CA PHE A 113 14.66 -0.86 4.30
C PHE A 113 15.49 -0.38 3.10
N GLY A 114 16.04 -1.28 2.30
CA GLY A 114 16.70 -0.97 1.03
C GLY A 114 15.77 -0.25 0.06
N TYR A 115 14.51 -0.70 -0.06
CA TYR A 115 13.50 -0.02 -0.88
C TYR A 115 13.30 1.45 -0.50
N LEU A 116 13.34 1.79 0.80
CA LEU A 116 13.16 3.16 1.27
C LEU A 116 14.29 4.10 0.83
N LEU A 117 15.46 3.54 0.51
CA LEU A 117 16.67 4.28 0.12
C LEU A 117 16.89 4.30 -1.41
N LYS A 118 16.07 3.59 -2.19
CA LYS A 118 16.15 3.60 -3.65
C LYS A 118 15.79 4.98 -4.21
N SER A 119 16.41 5.31 -5.33
CA SER A 119 16.08 6.51 -6.10
C SER A 119 14.64 6.46 -6.62
N PRO A 120 13.89 7.58 -6.64
CA PRO A 120 12.54 7.62 -7.20
C PRO A 120 12.51 7.78 -8.73
N PHE A 121 13.68 7.84 -9.39
CA PHE A 121 13.77 8.03 -10.84
C PHE A 121 13.63 6.70 -11.61
N GLY A 122 13.51 6.81 -12.95
CA GLY A 122 13.35 5.67 -13.85
C GLY A 122 14.45 4.63 -13.70
N GLY A 123 14.08 3.36 -13.75
CA GLY A 123 14.97 2.21 -13.51
C GLY A 123 15.10 1.80 -12.04
N GLU A 124 14.76 2.69 -11.10
CA GLU A 124 14.88 2.42 -9.65
C GLU A 124 13.52 2.39 -8.95
N GLY A 125 12.73 3.47 -9.07
CA GLY A 125 11.31 3.49 -8.68
C GLY A 125 10.99 3.48 -7.18
N TRP A 126 11.92 3.82 -6.29
CA TRP A 126 11.72 3.86 -4.83
C TRP A 126 10.94 2.61 -4.32
N ILE A 127 9.95 2.78 -3.42
CA ILE A 127 9.09 1.67 -2.94
C ILE A 127 8.09 1.17 -3.99
N VAL A 128 7.83 1.94 -5.06
CA VAL A 128 6.92 1.54 -6.15
C VAL A 128 7.52 0.37 -6.94
N SER A 129 8.81 0.11 -6.80
CA SER A 129 9.53 -0.97 -7.47
C SER A 129 9.40 -2.35 -6.84
N VAL A 130 8.64 -2.50 -5.75
CA VAL A 130 8.43 -3.82 -5.13
C VAL A 130 7.78 -4.78 -6.12
N ASP A 131 8.44 -5.91 -6.38
CA ASP A 131 8.15 -6.78 -7.51
C ASP A 131 7.76 -8.20 -7.12
N ASP A 132 7.81 -8.56 -5.83
CA ASP A 132 7.29 -9.83 -5.33
C ASP A 132 6.43 -9.68 -4.06
N LEU A 133 5.68 -10.75 -3.74
CA LEU A 133 4.76 -10.77 -2.61
C LEU A 133 5.46 -11.04 -1.28
N GLU A 134 6.59 -11.73 -1.31
CA GLU A 134 7.42 -12.02 -0.15
C GLU A 134 7.91 -10.74 0.52
N ASP A 135 8.29 -9.74 -0.27
CA ASP A 135 8.76 -8.42 0.15
C ASP A 135 7.58 -7.53 0.58
N ILE A 136 6.44 -7.57 -0.13
CA ILE A 136 5.23 -6.87 0.29
C ILE A 136 4.82 -7.35 1.68
N ILE A 137 4.66 -8.66 1.88
CA ILE A 137 4.19 -9.21 3.17
C ILE A 137 5.27 -9.06 4.25
N GLY A 138 6.55 -9.26 3.91
CA GLY A 138 7.68 -9.00 4.79
C GLY A 138 7.73 -7.55 5.30
N GLY A 139 7.49 -6.58 4.42
CA GLY A 139 7.37 -5.17 4.76
C GLY A 139 6.22 -4.89 5.73
N HIS A 140 5.06 -5.54 5.55
CA HIS A 140 3.94 -5.41 6.48
C HIS A 140 4.20 -6.05 7.85
N VAL A 141 5.02 -7.10 7.92
CA VAL A 141 5.50 -7.64 9.22
C VAL A 141 6.34 -6.59 9.95
N TRP A 142 7.32 -5.99 9.28
CA TRP A 142 8.14 -4.92 9.86
C TRP A 142 7.29 -3.72 10.30
N LEU A 143 6.39 -3.26 9.43
CA LEU A 143 5.47 -2.15 9.74
C LEU A 143 4.58 -2.47 10.94
N GLY A 144 4.02 -3.67 11.00
CA GLY A 144 3.19 -4.14 12.12
C GLY A 144 3.93 -4.03 13.46
N PHE A 145 5.17 -4.53 13.52
CA PHE A 145 5.99 -4.41 14.71
C PHE A 145 6.36 -2.96 15.04
N ILE A 146 6.78 -2.16 14.05
CA ILE A 146 7.13 -0.75 14.24
C ILE A 146 5.94 0.03 14.83
N CYS A 147 4.74 -0.18 14.29
CA CYS A 147 3.52 0.46 14.77
C CYS A 147 3.16 0.01 16.19
N VAL A 148 3.20 -1.29 16.50
CA VAL A 148 2.87 -1.78 17.85
C VAL A 148 3.88 -1.29 18.88
N PHE A 149 5.18 -1.45 18.62
CA PHE A 149 6.22 -1.00 19.56
C PHE A 149 6.25 0.52 19.69
N GLY A 150 6.08 1.26 18.58
CA GLY A 150 5.93 2.71 18.59
C GLY A 150 4.70 3.17 19.37
N GLY A 151 3.59 2.43 19.26
CA GLY A 151 2.37 2.70 20.00
C GLY A 151 2.52 2.50 21.51
N ILE A 152 3.12 1.37 21.92
CA ILE A 152 3.48 1.11 23.32
C ILE A 152 4.42 2.22 23.84
N TRP A 153 5.43 2.57 23.07
CA TRP A 153 6.35 3.66 23.41
C TRP A 153 5.61 4.98 23.64
N HIS A 154 4.71 5.39 22.75
CA HIS A 154 3.95 6.65 22.89
C HIS A 154 2.95 6.65 24.05
N ILE A 155 2.42 5.48 24.45
CA ILE A 155 1.60 5.33 25.66
C ILE A 155 2.45 5.49 26.92
N LEU A 156 3.64 4.89 26.93
CA LEU A 156 4.49 4.84 28.13
C LEU A 156 5.38 6.07 28.31
N THR A 157 5.48 6.94 27.30
CA THR A 157 6.39 8.09 27.31
C THR A 157 5.67 9.42 27.11
N LYS A 158 6.39 10.50 27.41
CA LYS A 158 5.95 11.88 27.21
C LYS A 158 6.89 12.59 26.24
N PRO A 159 6.41 13.59 25.48
CA PRO A 159 7.28 14.33 24.56
C PRO A 159 8.50 14.94 25.24
N PHE A 160 9.67 14.62 24.71
CA PHE A 160 10.94 15.15 25.19
C PHE A 160 11.02 16.68 25.05
N ALA A 161 11.96 17.29 25.77
CA ALA A 161 12.11 18.74 25.81
C ALA A 161 12.32 19.38 24.43
N TRP A 162 13.09 18.72 23.55
CA TRP A 162 13.33 19.22 22.19
C TRP A 162 12.05 19.17 21.35
N ALA A 163 11.27 18.08 21.41
CA ALA A 163 10.02 17.95 20.68
C ALA A 163 9.00 19.01 21.13
N ARG A 164 8.92 19.26 22.44
CA ARG A 164 8.05 20.31 22.98
C ARG A 164 8.36 21.71 22.44
N ARG A 165 9.62 21.97 22.07
CA ARG A 165 10.07 23.24 21.50
C ARG A 165 9.93 23.32 19.98
N ALA A 166 9.93 22.18 19.29
CA ALA A 166 9.87 22.11 17.84
C ALA A 166 8.44 22.17 17.27
N PHE A 167 7.45 21.65 18.02
CA PHE A 167 6.07 21.52 17.54
C PHE A 167 5.10 22.52 18.18
N VAL A 168 4.02 22.82 17.46
CA VAL A 168 2.86 23.56 17.96
C VAL A 168 1.85 22.56 18.54
N TRP A 169 1.38 22.81 19.76
CA TRP A 169 0.52 21.89 20.53
C TRP A 169 -0.92 22.38 20.59
N SER A 170 -1.63 22.27 19.47
CA SER A 170 -3.05 22.62 19.31
C SER A 170 -3.76 21.63 18.37
N GLY A 171 -5.09 21.52 18.47
CA GLY A 171 -5.87 20.63 17.60
C GLY A 171 -5.68 20.95 16.11
N GLU A 172 -5.66 22.23 15.75
CA GLU A 172 -5.41 22.67 14.36
C GLU A 172 -4.01 22.29 13.86
N ALA A 173 -2.98 22.39 14.71
CA ALA A 173 -1.64 21.95 14.34
C ALA A 173 -1.56 20.43 14.13
N TYR A 174 -2.21 19.63 14.99
CA TYR A 174 -2.24 18.18 14.80
C TYR A 174 -2.98 17.79 13.52
N LEU A 175 -4.07 18.50 13.20
CA LEU A 175 -4.77 18.33 11.93
C LEU A 175 -3.86 18.69 10.74
N SER A 176 -3.12 19.80 10.81
CA SER A 176 -2.23 20.22 9.71
C SER A 176 -1.09 19.23 9.46
N TYR A 177 -0.51 18.64 10.50
CA TYR A 177 0.49 17.57 10.36
C TYR A 177 -0.10 16.34 9.66
N SER A 178 -1.33 15.98 10.02
CA SER A 178 -2.04 14.85 9.41
C SER A 178 -2.39 15.11 7.95
N LEU A 179 -2.82 16.32 7.61
CA LEU A 179 -3.08 16.74 6.22
C LEU A 179 -1.82 16.70 5.36
N GLY A 180 -0.68 17.15 5.90
CA GLY A 180 0.62 17.03 5.24
C GLY A 180 0.98 15.58 4.92
N ALA A 181 0.79 14.67 5.88
CA ALA A 181 1.02 13.24 5.67
C ALA A 181 0.07 12.64 4.62
N LEU A 182 -1.23 12.94 4.70
CA LEU A 182 -2.25 12.47 3.75
C LEU A 182 -1.99 12.95 2.31
N SER A 183 -1.49 14.18 2.14
CA SER A 183 -1.09 14.69 0.82
C SER A 183 0.00 13.82 0.19
N VAL A 184 1.04 13.49 0.96
CA VAL A 184 2.11 12.61 0.51
C VAL A 184 1.59 11.19 0.23
N PHE A 185 0.70 10.65 1.07
CA PHE A 185 0.05 9.36 0.80
C PHE A 185 -0.67 9.34 -0.55
N GLY A 186 -1.37 10.41 -0.90
CA GLY A 186 -2.03 10.57 -2.19
C GLY A 186 -1.07 10.53 -3.37
N PHE A 187 0.06 11.26 -3.29
CA PHE A 187 1.08 11.24 -4.35
C PHE A 187 1.73 9.86 -4.50
N ILE A 188 2.02 9.18 -3.39
CA ILE A 188 2.58 7.83 -3.41
C ILE A 188 1.60 6.86 -4.05
N ALA A 189 0.33 6.89 -3.65
CA ALA A 189 -0.73 6.05 -4.22
C ALA A 189 -0.92 6.28 -5.72
N CYS A 190 -0.84 7.55 -6.17
CA CYS A 190 -0.89 7.92 -7.58
C CYS A 190 0.20 7.21 -8.40
N CYS A 191 1.45 7.22 -7.92
CA CYS A 191 2.55 6.53 -8.59
C CYS A 191 2.40 5.01 -8.54
N PHE A 192 1.97 4.46 -7.39
CA PHE A 192 1.78 3.01 -7.23
C PHE A 192 0.81 2.42 -8.25
N VAL A 193 -0.41 2.98 -8.34
CA VAL A 193 -1.42 2.46 -9.27
C VAL A 193 -1.05 2.69 -10.73
N TRP A 194 -0.19 3.68 -11.01
CA TRP A 194 0.23 3.98 -12.39
C TRP A 194 1.34 3.05 -12.91
N PHE A 195 2.22 2.55 -12.02
CA PHE A 195 3.43 1.83 -12.42
C PHE A 195 3.55 0.41 -11.89
N ASN A 196 3.06 0.11 -10.69
CA ASN A 196 3.32 -1.17 -10.04
C ASN A 196 2.25 -2.20 -10.42
N ASN A 197 2.63 -3.25 -11.14
CA ASN A 197 1.74 -4.34 -11.53
C ASN A 197 1.78 -5.56 -10.59
N THR A 198 2.59 -5.53 -9.53
CA THR A 198 2.61 -6.59 -8.49
C THR A 198 1.46 -6.40 -7.51
N ALA A 199 1.37 -5.23 -6.88
CA ALA A 199 0.30 -4.85 -5.97
C ALA A 199 -1.00 -4.47 -6.69
N TYR A 200 -0.91 -4.09 -7.98
CA TYR A 200 -2.05 -3.85 -8.87
C TYR A 200 -1.97 -4.74 -10.12
N PRO A 201 -2.29 -6.05 -10.00
CA PRO A 201 -2.23 -6.99 -11.11
C PRO A 201 -3.02 -6.51 -12.33
N SER A 202 -2.39 -6.51 -13.50
CA SER A 202 -3.00 -6.02 -14.74
C SER A 202 -4.24 -6.83 -15.16
N GLU A 203 -4.38 -8.06 -14.66
CA GLU A 203 -5.57 -8.90 -14.80
C GLU A 203 -6.82 -8.28 -14.17
N PHE A 204 -6.66 -7.43 -13.16
CA PHE A 204 -7.76 -6.74 -12.47
C PHE A 204 -7.84 -5.26 -12.83
N TYR A 205 -6.69 -4.61 -13.06
CA TYR A 205 -6.62 -3.16 -13.23
C TYR A 205 -6.39 -2.70 -14.68
N GLY A 206 -6.18 -3.65 -15.60
CA GLY A 206 -5.73 -3.36 -16.95
C GLY A 206 -4.21 -3.08 -17.01
N PRO A 207 -3.63 -3.05 -18.21
CA PRO A 207 -2.19 -2.85 -18.36
C PRO A 207 -1.78 -1.43 -17.96
N THR A 208 -0.59 -1.30 -17.39
CA THR A 208 0.01 0.02 -17.15
C THR A 208 0.30 0.73 -18.48
N GLY A 209 0.55 2.05 -18.44
CA GLY A 209 0.97 2.80 -19.62
C GLY A 209 2.23 2.23 -20.30
N PRO A 210 3.33 1.99 -19.55
CA PRO A 210 4.52 1.31 -20.08
C PRO A 210 4.22 -0.09 -20.64
N GLU A 211 3.43 -0.89 -19.93
CA GLU A 211 3.07 -2.25 -20.35
C GLU A 211 2.29 -2.26 -21.67
N ALA A 212 1.28 -1.39 -21.82
CA ALA A 212 0.51 -1.27 -23.06
C ALA A 212 1.38 -0.82 -24.24
N SER A 213 2.33 0.09 -24.01
CA SER A 213 3.29 0.54 -25.03
C SER A 213 4.21 -0.60 -25.49
N GLN A 214 4.72 -1.41 -24.56
CA GLN A 214 5.55 -2.58 -24.89
C GLN A 214 4.72 -3.68 -25.59
N ALA A 215 3.49 -3.91 -25.15
CA ALA A 215 2.57 -4.88 -25.77
C ALA A 215 2.27 -4.53 -27.24
N GLN A 216 2.15 -3.23 -27.56
CA GLN A 216 2.01 -2.77 -28.95
C GLN A 216 3.25 -3.15 -29.77
N ALA A 217 4.44 -2.79 -29.31
CA ALA A 217 5.70 -3.09 -30.02
C ALA A 217 5.85 -4.61 -30.25
N PHE A 218 5.58 -5.42 -29.21
CA PHE A 218 5.61 -6.87 -29.28
C PHE A 218 4.63 -7.43 -30.31
N THR A 219 3.39 -6.92 -30.36
CA THR A 219 2.36 -7.37 -31.30
C THR A 219 2.83 -7.20 -32.75
N PHE A 220 3.36 -6.03 -33.10
CA PHE A 220 3.86 -5.76 -34.45
C PHE A 220 5.13 -6.54 -34.78
N LEU A 221 6.03 -6.70 -33.81
CA LEU A 221 7.23 -7.52 -33.95
C LEU A 221 6.88 -8.97 -34.31
N VAL A 222 6.00 -9.62 -33.53
CA VAL A 222 5.56 -11.01 -33.76
C VAL A 222 4.87 -11.13 -35.11
N ARG A 223 3.97 -10.19 -35.45
CA ARG A 223 3.28 -10.19 -36.74
C ARG A 223 4.27 -10.14 -37.90
N ASP A 224 5.19 -9.18 -37.89
CA ASP A 224 6.10 -8.97 -39.01
C ASP A 224 7.14 -10.10 -39.11
N GLN A 225 7.56 -10.67 -37.98
CA GLN A 225 8.39 -11.87 -37.96
C GLN A 225 7.67 -13.07 -38.60
N ARG A 226 6.38 -13.28 -38.30
CA ARG A 226 5.55 -14.32 -38.94
C ARG A 226 5.37 -14.09 -40.44
N LEU A 227 5.43 -12.83 -40.89
CA LEU A 227 5.43 -12.45 -42.30
C LEU A 227 6.82 -12.57 -42.96
N GLY A 228 7.84 -13.05 -42.23
CA GLY A 228 9.18 -13.32 -42.75
C GLY A 228 10.18 -12.17 -42.61
N ALA A 229 9.87 -11.12 -41.83
CA ALA A 229 10.82 -10.05 -41.57
C ALA A 229 11.92 -10.49 -40.59
N ASN A 230 13.18 -10.17 -40.90
CA ASN A 230 14.30 -10.32 -39.97
C ASN A 230 14.32 -9.15 -38.97
N VAL A 231 13.58 -9.28 -37.88
CA VAL A 231 13.37 -8.20 -36.90
C VAL A 231 14.66 -7.66 -36.26
N GLY A 232 15.71 -8.49 -36.15
CA GLY A 232 17.01 -8.09 -35.58
C GLY A 232 17.89 -7.25 -36.51
N SER A 233 17.64 -7.28 -37.82
CA SER A 233 18.41 -6.50 -38.81
C SER A 233 17.54 -5.48 -39.56
N ALA A 234 16.27 -5.34 -39.19
CA ALA A 234 15.35 -4.40 -39.83
C ALA A 234 15.63 -2.98 -39.34
N GLN A 235 16.22 -2.15 -40.21
CA GLN A 235 16.49 -0.75 -39.92
C GLN A 235 15.25 0.11 -40.16
N GLY A 236 14.96 1.01 -39.23
CA GLY A 236 13.90 2.02 -39.34
C GLY A 236 14.36 3.29 -40.07
N PRO A 237 13.44 4.23 -40.33
CA PRO A 237 13.74 5.43 -41.12
C PRO A 237 14.78 6.37 -40.50
N THR A 238 14.97 6.31 -39.17
CA THR A 238 15.93 7.16 -38.43
C THR A 238 17.34 6.58 -38.39
N GLY A 239 17.54 5.36 -38.92
CA GLY A 239 18.80 4.62 -38.84
C GLY A 239 18.93 3.69 -37.64
N LEU A 240 18.05 3.81 -36.63
CA LEU A 240 17.92 2.84 -35.52
C LEU A 240 17.18 1.57 -35.97
N GLY A 241 17.26 0.50 -35.18
CA GLY A 241 16.47 -0.70 -35.43
C GLY A 241 14.97 -0.43 -35.29
N LYS A 242 14.18 -0.94 -36.24
CA LYS A 242 12.72 -0.72 -36.28
C LYS A 242 11.99 -1.39 -35.12
N TYR A 243 12.48 -2.54 -34.66
CA TYR A 243 11.85 -3.36 -33.62
C TYR A 243 12.71 -3.49 -32.36
N LEU A 244 14.03 -3.59 -32.52
CA LEU A 244 14.98 -3.78 -31.44
C LEU A 244 16.09 -2.73 -31.53
N MET A 245 16.42 -2.11 -30.40
CA MET A 245 17.51 -1.15 -30.25
C MET A 245 18.06 -1.23 -28.84
N ARG A 246 19.26 -0.70 -28.63
CA ARG A 246 19.89 -0.72 -27.31
C ARG A 246 19.41 0.42 -26.42
N SER A 247 19.31 0.14 -25.13
CA SER A 247 19.19 1.15 -24.08
C SER A 247 20.47 2.03 -24.01
N PRO A 248 20.47 3.12 -23.24
CA PRO A 248 21.68 3.89 -22.95
C PRO A 248 22.81 3.09 -22.27
N THR A 249 22.50 1.98 -21.58
CA THR A 249 23.45 1.08 -20.91
C THR A 249 23.76 -0.18 -21.70
N GLY A 250 23.05 -0.43 -22.80
CA GLY A 250 23.44 -1.41 -23.80
C GLY A 250 22.66 -2.72 -23.80
N GLU A 251 21.68 -2.90 -22.91
CA GLU A 251 20.64 -3.94 -23.08
C GLU A 251 19.94 -3.79 -24.43
#